data_AF-A0AAV6QFN5-F1
#
_entry.id   AF-A0AAV6QFN5-F1
#
_cell.length_a   1.000
_cell.length_b   1.000
_cell.length_c   1.000
_cell.angle_alpha   90.00
_cell.angle_beta   90.00
_cell.angle_gamma   90.00
#
_symmetry.space_group_name_H-M   'P 1'
#
loop_
_entity.id
_entity.type
_entity.pdbx_description
1 polymer ?
#
loop_
_entity_poly.entity_id
_entity_poly.type
_entity_poly.pdbx_seq_one_letter_code
_entity_poly.pdbx_strand_id
1 'polypeptide(L)' 'MKNECSTRKSGKSIQVEGLHPNVVKDMLELYFDKNWVLPISITMIPIEEAAIISFGDPKGFYCYIIDV' A
#
# COMPACT_ATOMS: atom_id res chain seq x y z
N MET A 1 -20.82 1.41 -25.78
CA MET A 1 -20.46 0.52 -24.66
C MET A 1 -19.52 1.28 -23.74
N LYS A 2 -19.87 1.43 -22.47
CA LYS A 2 -19.03 2.13 -21.49
C LYS A 2 -17.78 1.29 -21.27
N ASN A 3 -16.66 1.72 -21.84
CA ASN A 3 -15.32 1.27 -21.52
C ASN A 3 -14.84 2.02 -20.28
N GLU A 4 -15.59 1.88 -19.19
CA GLU A 4 -15.03 2.13 -17.88
C GLU A 4 -14.13 0.94 -17.57
N CYS A 5 -12.83 1.13 -17.75
CA CYS A 5 -11.84 0.32 -17.08
C CYS A 5 -12.09 0.50 -15.57
N SER A 6 -12.97 -0.32 -15.00
CA SER A 6 -13.14 -0.47 -13.56
C SER A 6 -11.89 -1.18 -13.04
N THR A 7 -10.77 -0.45 -13.06
CA THR A 7 -9.57 -0.86 -12.35
C THR A 7 -9.90 -0.73 -10.88
N ARG A 8 -10.51 -1.76 -10.30
CA ARG A 8 -10.39 -1.96 -8.86
C ARG A 8 -8.90 -2.21 -8.64
N LYS A 9 -8.14 -1.14 -8.45
CA LYS A 9 -6.81 -1.19 -7.83
C LYS A 9 -7.06 -1.84 -6.49
N SER A 10 -6.88 -3.16 -6.43
CA SER A 10 -6.89 -3.88 -5.17
C SER A 10 -5.58 -3.53 -4.47
N GLY A 11 -5.49 -2.28 -4.00
CA GLY A 11 -4.32 -1.77 -3.31
C GLY A 11 -4.00 -2.72 -2.19
N LYS A 12 -2.79 -3.27 -2.20
CA LYS A 12 -2.33 -4.16 -1.15
C LYS A 12 -2.04 -3.31 0.07
N SER A 13 -3.06 -3.06 0.89
CA SER A 13 -2.92 -2.35 2.16
C SER A 13 -2.95 -3.33 3.32
N ILE A 14 -2.03 -3.15 4.26
CA ILE A 14 -2.00 -3.86 5.52
C ILE A 14 -2.31 -2.87 6.64
N GLN A 15 -3.05 -3.32 7.65
CA GLN A 15 -3.21 -2.60 8.90
C GLN A 15 -2.32 -3.25 9.94
N VAL A 16 -1.47 -2.45 10.57
CA VAL A 16 -0.63 -2.87 11.69
C VAL A 16 -1.21 -2.24 12.94
N GLU A 17 -1.59 -3.08 13.90
CA GLU A 17 -2.17 -2.68 15.17
C GLU A 17 -1.18 -2.94 16.32
N GLY A 18 -1.37 -2.29 17.46
CA GLY A 18 -0.51 -2.45 18.63
C GLY A 18 0.87 -1.81 18.49
N LEU A 19 0.95 -0.72 17.70
CA LEU A 19 2.16 0.06 17.56
C LEU A 19 2.44 0.83 18.84
N HIS A 20 3.65 0.66 19.37
CA HIS A 20 4.11 1.44 20.50
C HIS A 20 4.04 2.94 20.15
N PRO A 21 3.65 3.83 21.09
CA PRO A 21 3.47 5.27 20.82
C PRO A 21 4.73 6.01 20.36
N ASN A 22 5.91 5.41 20.56
CA ASN A 22 7.19 5.93 20.06
C ASN A 22 7.50 5.52 18.61
N VAL A 23 6.70 4.66 17.99
CA VAL A 23 6.87 4.29 16.58
C VAL A 23 6.45 5.47 15.72
N VAL A 24 7.43 6.05 15.03
CA VAL A 24 7.21 7.10 14.04
C VAL A 24 7.14 6.49 12.64
N LYS A 25 6.51 7.22 11.72
CA LYS A 25 6.33 6.83 10.31
C LYS A 25 7.64 6.32 9.68
N ASP A 26 8.76 7.01 9.92
CA ASP A 26 10.05 6.70 9.31
C ASP A 26 10.57 5.31 9.73
N MET A 27 10.24 4.85 10.95
CA MET A 27 10.62 3.52 11.43
C MET A 27 9.86 2.42 10.70
N LEU A 28 8.58 2.65 10.41
CA LEU A 28 7.78 1.72 9.61
C LEU A 28 8.27 1.70 8.15
N GLU A 29 8.52 2.87 7.58
CA GLU A 29 9.06 2.98 6.21
C GLU A 29 10.38 2.21 6.06
N LEU A 30 11.32 2.43 6.97
CA LEU A 30 12.60 1.71 7.01
C LEU A 30 12.44 0.20 7.25
N TYR A 31 11.50 -0.21 8.11
CA TYR A 31 11.25 -1.63 8.37
C TYR A 31 10.74 -2.35 7.11
N PHE A 32 9.77 -1.76 6.42
CA PHE A 32 9.21 -2.34 5.21
C PHE A 32 10.18 -2.29 4.03
N ASP A 33 10.96 -1.22 3.90
CA ASP A 33 12.02 -1.13 2.88
C ASP A 33 13.08 -2.23 3.05
N LYS A 34 13.51 -2.49 4.30
CA LYS A 34 14.54 -3.51 4.58
C LYS A 34 14.04 -4.95 4.51
N ASN A 35 12.82 -5.22 4.95
CA ASN A 35 12.32 -6.59 5.12
C ASN A 35 11.36 -7.04 4.01
N TRP A 36 10.78 -6.11 3.25
CA TRP A 36 9.72 -6.45 2.30
C TRP A 36 9.76 -5.61 1.02
N VAL A 37 9.11 -4.45 1.01
CA VAL A 37 9.05 -3.52 -0.12
C VAL A 37 8.72 -2.13 0.42
N LEU A 38 9.33 -1.10 -0.18
CA LEU A 38 9.04 0.29 0.17
C LEU A 38 7.54 0.59 -0.05
N PRO A 39 6.80 0.99 1.00
CA PRO A 39 5.39 1.33 0.87
C PRO A 39 5.20 2.63 0.09
N ILE A 40 4.06 2.76 -0.58
CA ILE A 40 3.68 4.01 -1.27
C ILE A 40 3.17 5.04 -0.26
N SER A 41 2.42 4.59 0.73
CA SER A 41 1.87 5.46 1.76
C SER A 41 1.76 4.75 3.10
N ILE A 42 1.95 5.53 4.15
CA ILE A 42 1.79 5.12 5.54
C ILE A 42 0.90 6.16 6.21
N THR A 43 -0.25 5.72 6.69
CA THR A 43 -1.20 6.53 7.45
C THR A 43 -1.17 6.07 8.90
N MET A 44 -0.63 6.89 9.78
CA MET A 44 -0.62 6.63 11.22
C MET A 44 -1.98 6.96 11.82
N ILE A 45 -2.46 6.11 12.73
CA ILE A 45 -3.69 6.27 13.50
C ILE A 45 -3.30 6.23 14.99
N PRO A 46 -2.91 7.38 15.58
CA PRO A 46 -2.35 7.41 16.93
C PRO A 46 -3.34 6.98 18.02
N ILE A 47 -4.63 7.23 17.82
CA ILE A 47 -5.69 6.91 18.79
C ILE A 47 -5.87 5.41 18.94
N GLU A 48 -5.73 4.67 17.84
CA GLU A 48 -5.89 3.22 17.78
C GLU A 48 -4.55 2.48 17.91
N GLU A 49 -3.46 3.22 18.15
CA GLU A 49 -2.10 2.68 18.15
C GLU A 49 -1.84 1.83 16.90
N ALA A 50 -2.27 2.32 15.74
CA ALA A 50 -2.27 1.57 14.50
C ALA A 50 -1.68 2.38 13.34
N ALA A 51 -1.32 1.69 12.26
CA ALA A 51 -0.95 2.31 11.00
C ALA A 51 -1.47 1.50 9.82
N ILE A 52 -1.97 2.18 8.81
CA ILE A 52 -2.34 1.59 7.52
C ILE A 52 -1.20 1.83 6.56
N ILE A 53 -0.61 0.75 6.06
CA ILE A 53 0.50 0.79 5.09
C ILE A 53 -0.03 0.30 3.76
N SER A 54 0.09 1.12 2.73
CA SER A 54 -0.33 0.76 1.37
C SER A 54 0.89 0.52 0.49
N PHE A 55 0.91 -0.64 -0.16
CA PHE A 55 1.92 -0.98 -1.13
C PHE A 55 1.41 -0.71 -2.55
N GLY A 56 2.36 -0.36 -3.41
CA GLY A 56 2.09 -0.31 -4.84
C GLY A 56 1.86 -1.69 -5.39
N ASP A 57 0.79 -1.83 -6.18
CA ASP A 57 0.83 -2.85 -7.22
C ASP A 57 2.02 -2.53 -8.13
N PRO A 58 2.86 -3.52 -8.47
CA PRO A 58 3.85 -3.34 -9.51
C PRO A 58 3.09 -2.94 -10.78
N LYS A 59 3.20 -1.67 -11.18
CA LYS A 59 2.71 -1.18 -12.46
C LYS A 59 3.45 -1.97 -13.55
N GLY A 60 2.80 -3.02 -14.06
CA GLY A 60 3.40 -3.91 -15.06
C GLY A 60 2.42 -4.77 -15.85
N PHE A 61 1.14 -4.83 -15.49
CA PHE A 61 0.11 -5.35 -16.41
C PHE A 61 -0.43 -4.18 -17.23
N TYR A 62 0.37 -3.75 -18.19
CA TYR A 62 -0.16 -3.07 -19.35
C TYR A 62 -1.22 -4.01 -19.93
N CYS A 63 -2.47 -3.56 -19.97
CA CYS A 63 -3.46 -4.19 -20.83
C CYS A 63 -3.01 -3.88 -22.27
N TYR A 64 -2.13 -4.71 -22.84
CA TYR A 64 -1.99 -4.74 -24.29
C TYR A 64 -3.30 -5.36 -24.77
N ILE A 65 -4.17 -4.53 -25.33
CA ILE A 65 -5.26 -5.02 -26.15
C ILE A 65 -4.57 -5.76 -27.29
N ILE A 66 -4.50 -7.09 -27.21
CA ILE A 66 -4.21 -7.90 -28.38
C ILE A 66 -5.55 -7.97 -29.10
N ASP A 67 -5.84 -6.99 -29.94
CA ASP A 67 -6.87 -7.14 -30.97
C ASP A 67 -6.34 -8.24 -31.91
N VAL A 68 -6.89 -9.46 -31.78
CA VAL A 68 -6.78 -10.54 -32.78
C VAL A 68 -8.12 -10.69 -33.46
#